data_AF-A0A317C223-F1
#
_entry.id   AF-A0A317C223-F1
#
_cell.length_a   1.000
_cell.length_b   1.000
_cell.length_c   1.000
_cell.angle_alpha   90.00
_cell.angle_beta   90.00
_cell.angle_gamma   90.00
#
_symmetry.space_group_name_H-M   'P 1'
#
loop_
_entity.id
_entity.type
_entity.pdbx_description
1 polymer ?
#
loop_
_entity_poly.entity_id
_entity_poly.type
_entity_poly.pdbx_seq_one_letter_code
_entity_poly.pdbx_strand_id
1 'polypeptide(L)'
;MYFLLGGIIFILICFPVIYAATLVWIKQYTSFRWLVVLFPFVWLIGEWVRTWLWTGFPYYQLGFAFVDMPLAGFAPLGGELAVTLSVLVSVSLLAGLFIFKANKTRIAMLSTLLIIWAGGAQLQTMDWGTVGERPLKVRLVHGSPDQLKKTKRYYAIDTIKQYLAYSEVLPQPDLVIWPESSIAMELRRVYHYLKEGA
;
A
#
# COMPACT_ATOMS: atom_id res chain seq x y z
N MET A 1 19.39 15.19 3.63
CA MET A 1 18.89 13.96 2.97
C MET A 1 19.29 12.71 3.75
N TYR A 2 20.57 12.47 4.02
CA TYR A 2 21.03 11.28 4.75
C TYR A 2 20.45 11.10 6.18
N PHE A 3 20.21 12.19 6.92
CA PHE A 3 19.62 12.13 8.25
C PHE A 3 18.17 11.59 8.25
N LEU A 4 17.34 12.05 7.31
CA LEU A 4 15.96 11.55 7.14
C LEU A 4 15.94 10.09 6.70
N LEU A 5 16.85 9.73 5.80
CA LEU A 5 16.99 8.36 5.30
C LEU A 5 17.44 7.40 6.42
N GLY A 6 18.38 7.84 7.26
CA GLY A 6 18.79 7.14 8.47
C GLY A 6 17.65 6.99 9.48
N GLY A 7 16.84 8.04 9.68
CA GLY A 7 15.64 7.99 10.54
C GLY A 7 14.60 6.97 10.06
N ILE A 8 14.34 6.92 8.75
CA ILE A 8 13.43 5.93 8.13
C ILE A 8 13.96 4.51 8.35
N ILE A 9 15.24 4.26 8.04
CA ILE A 9 15.86 2.94 8.22
C ILE A 9 15.81 2.53 9.69
N PHE A 10 16.10 3.46 10.61
CA PHE A 10 16.04 3.21 12.04
C PHE A 10 14.64 2.79 12.49
N ILE A 11 13.59 3.51 12.07
CA ILE A 11 12.19 3.15 12.37
C ILE A 11 11.86 1.74 11.85
N LEU A 12 12.28 1.43 10.62
CA LEU A 12 12.05 0.13 10.00
C LEU A 12 12.79 -1.02 10.71
N ILE A 13 13.96 -0.77 11.30
CA ILE A 13 14.71 -1.77 12.09
C ILE A 13 14.14 -1.89 13.51
N CYS A 14 13.74 -0.79 14.14
CA CYS A 14 13.17 -0.83 15.49
C CYS A 14 11.87 -1.63 15.53
N PHE A 15 11.09 -1.63 14.46
CA PHE A 15 9.81 -2.31 14.41
C PHE A 15 9.89 -3.84 14.63
N PRO A 16 10.67 -4.63 13.87
CA PRO A 16 10.84 -6.06 14.14
C PRO A 16 11.49 -6.32 15.51
N VAL A 17 12.34 -5.43 16.02
CA VAL A 17 12.93 -5.56 17.36
C VAL A 17 11.86 -5.39 18.44
N ILE A 18 11.01 -4.38 18.34
CA ILE A 18 9.89 -4.16 19.25
C ILE A 18 8.96 -5.37 19.21
N TYR A 19 8.64 -5.89 18.03
CA TYR A 19 7.83 -7.10 17.94
C TYR A 19 8.45 -8.32 18.59
N ALA A 20 9.73 -8.59 18.30
CA ALA A 20 10.44 -9.70 18.92
C ALA A 20 10.44 -9.53 20.45
N ALA A 21 10.71 -8.33 20.95
CA ALA A 21 10.66 -8.03 22.38
C ALA A 21 9.27 -8.24 22.98
N THR A 22 8.21 -7.78 22.31
CA THR A 22 6.81 -7.98 22.75
C THR A 22 6.46 -9.47 22.81
N LEU A 23 6.85 -10.27 21.81
CA LEU A 23 6.58 -11.70 21.80
C LEU A 23 7.38 -12.45 22.87
N VAL A 24 8.65 -12.06 23.10
CA VAL A 24 9.48 -12.60 24.19
C VAL A 24 8.91 -12.24 25.55
N TRP A 25 8.39 -11.03 25.72
CA TRP A 25 7.73 -10.61 26.95
C TRP A 25 6.42 -11.39 27.19
N ILE A 26 5.55 -11.51 26.18
CA ILE A 26 4.31 -12.31 26.27
C ILE A 26 4.63 -13.78 26.61
N LYS A 27 5.72 -14.34 26.04
CA LYS A 27 6.17 -15.71 26.32
C LYS A 27 6.43 -15.97 27.81
N GLN A 28 6.78 -14.96 28.61
CA GLN A 28 7.02 -15.13 30.05
C GLN A 28 5.73 -15.51 30.80
N TYR A 29 4.57 -15.14 30.26
CA TYR A 29 3.26 -15.34 30.88
C TYR A 29 2.42 -16.40 30.17
N THR A 30 2.91 -17.01 29.08
CA THR A 30 2.13 -17.95 28.29
C THR A 30 2.95 -19.05 27.64
N SER A 31 2.27 -20.08 27.13
CA SER A 31 2.91 -21.19 26.42
C SER A 31 3.23 -20.85 24.97
N PHE A 32 4.18 -21.57 24.37
CA PHE A 32 4.50 -21.41 22.94
C PHE A 32 3.29 -21.60 22.01
N ARG A 33 2.31 -22.44 22.40
CA ARG A 33 1.06 -22.63 21.67
C ARG A 33 0.25 -21.32 21.57
N TRP A 34 0.15 -20.60 22.68
CA TRP A 34 -0.57 -19.33 22.75
C TRP A 34 0.17 -18.23 22.00
N LEU A 35 1.50 -18.24 21.97
CA LEU A 35 2.27 -17.30 21.15
C LEU A 35 1.93 -17.41 19.67
N VAL A 36 1.81 -18.62 19.13
CA VAL A 36 1.43 -18.83 17.73
C VAL A 36 0.03 -18.29 17.44
N VAL A 37 -0.90 -18.41 18.39
CA VAL A 37 -2.26 -17.86 18.26
C VAL A 37 -2.26 -16.34 18.36
N LEU A 38 -1.45 -15.75 19.25
CA LEU A 38 -1.42 -14.30 19.48
C LEU A 38 -0.60 -13.53 18.44
N PHE A 39 0.37 -14.18 17.80
CA PHE A 39 1.29 -13.56 16.84
C PHE A 39 0.59 -12.71 15.77
N PRO A 40 -0.47 -13.18 15.07
CA PRO A 40 -1.14 -12.38 14.04
C PRO A 40 -1.72 -11.08 14.58
N PHE A 41 -2.25 -11.09 15.80
CA PHE A 41 -2.89 -9.93 16.40
C PHE A 41 -1.86 -8.91 16.89
N VAL A 42 -0.76 -9.38 17.50
CA VAL A 42 0.34 -8.51 17.91
C VAL A 42 0.91 -7.79 16.69
N TRP A 43 1.13 -8.52 15.58
CA TRP A 43 1.61 -7.92 14.34
C TRP A 43 0.59 -7.01 13.67
N LEU A 44 -0.70 -7.36 13.69
CA LEU A 44 -1.72 -6.49 13.12
C LEU A 44 -1.80 -5.16 13.87
N ILE A 45 -1.74 -5.19 15.21
CA ILE A 45 -1.80 -3.98 16.06
C ILE A 45 -0.61 -3.06 15.76
N GLY A 46 0.61 -3.60 15.65
CA GLY A 46 1.76 -2.74 15.37
C GLY A 46 1.76 -2.17 13.95
N GLU A 47 1.27 -2.91 12.94
CA GLU A 47 1.07 -2.34 11.60
C GLU A 47 -0.02 -1.28 11.61
N TRP A 48 -1.13 -1.53 12.30
CA TRP A 48 -2.22 -0.57 12.43
C TRP A 48 -1.75 0.72 13.10
N VAL A 49 -1.02 0.65 14.21
CA VAL A 49 -0.43 1.83 14.89
C VAL A 49 0.49 2.61 13.96
N ARG A 50 1.27 1.91 13.12
CA ARG A 50 2.16 2.55 12.14
C ARG A 50 1.43 3.30 11.04
N THR A 51 0.14 3.05 10.81
CA THR A 51 -0.61 3.77 9.77
C THR A 51 -0.92 5.22 10.17
N TRP A 52 -0.91 5.56 11.46
CA TRP A 52 -1.37 6.87 11.94
C TRP A 52 -0.48 7.53 13.00
N LEU A 53 0.33 6.78 13.76
CA LEU A 53 1.16 7.34 14.82
C LEU A 53 2.19 8.34 14.26
N TRP A 54 2.26 9.54 14.85
CA TRP A 54 3.18 10.63 14.48
C TRP A 54 3.21 10.88 12.96
N THR A 55 2.03 11.08 12.36
CA THR A 55 1.76 11.26 10.91
C THR A 55 1.66 9.98 10.08
N GLY A 56 2.03 8.83 10.64
CA GLY A 56 1.96 7.54 9.98
C GLY A 56 3.17 7.26 9.08
N PHE A 57 3.66 6.02 9.12
CA PHE A 57 4.70 5.52 8.24
C PHE A 57 4.44 4.04 7.82
N PRO A 58 3.38 3.80 7.03
CA PRO A 58 2.94 2.45 6.61
C PRO A 58 3.76 1.92 5.42
N TYR A 59 5.09 2.04 5.46
CA TYR A 59 5.95 1.43 4.45
C TYR A 59 6.19 -0.06 4.73
N TYR A 60 6.32 -0.89 3.69
CA TYR A 60 6.61 -2.32 3.81
C TYR A 60 5.60 -3.08 4.69
N GLN A 61 4.30 -2.79 4.53
CA GLN A 61 3.28 -3.59 5.19
C GLN A 61 3.18 -4.96 4.51
N LEU A 62 2.90 -5.99 5.31
CA LEU A 62 2.95 -7.37 4.85
C LEU A 62 1.92 -7.67 3.75
N GLY A 63 0.72 -7.08 3.81
CA GLY A 63 -0.39 -7.35 2.92
C GLY A 63 -0.06 -7.00 1.46
N PHE A 64 0.76 -5.99 1.22
CA PHE A 64 1.21 -5.62 -0.14
C PHE A 64 2.01 -6.71 -0.82
N ALA A 65 2.74 -7.56 -0.07
CA ALA A 65 3.47 -8.69 -0.66
C ALA A 65 2.55 -9.76 -1.24
N PHE A 66 1.24 -9.70 -0.95
CA PHE A 66 0.24 -10.67 -1.35
C PHE A 66 -0.84 -10.07 -2.27
N VAL A 67 -0.58 -8.90 -2.88
CA VAL A 67 -1.54 -8.21 -3.76
C VAL A 67 -1.97 -9.05 -4.98
N ASP A 68 -1.06 -9.87 -5.50
CA ASP A 68 -1.32 -10.76 -6.64
C ASP A 68 -1.78 -12.18 -6.23
N MET A 69 -2.00 -12.40 -4.93
CA MET A 69 -2.37 -13.71 -4.37
C MET A 69 -3.85 -13.76 -4.01
N PRO A 70 -4.48 -14.94 -3.90
CA PRO A 70 -5.91 -15.07 -3.55
C PRO A 70 -6.34 -14.27 -2.32
N LEU A 71 -5.45 -14.12 -1.34
CA LEU A 71 -5.70 -13.38 -0.11
C LEU A 71 -5.95 -11.87 -0.33
N ALA A 72 -5.56 -11.30 -1.47
CA ALA A 72 -5.90 -9.93 -1.82
C ALA A 72 -7.42 -9.72 -1.98
N GLY A 73 -8.21 -10.78 -2.14
CA GLY A 73 -9.67 -10.70 -2.10
C GLY A 73 -10.24 -10.18 -0.77
N PHE A 74 -9.45 -10.17 0.31
CA PHE A 74 -9.85 -9.53 1.57
C PHE A 74 -9.65 -8.00 1.57
N ALA A 75 -8.93 -7.44 0.59
CA ALA A 75 -8.65 -6.00 0.52
C ALA A 75 -9.92 -5.12 0.47
N PRO A 76 -10.99 -5.48 -0.27
CA PRO A 76 -12.23 -4.71 -0.26
C PRO A 76 -12.95 -4.66 1.11
N LEU A 77 -12.70 -5.63 2.01
CA LEU A 77 -13.39 -5.73 3.30
C LEU A 77 -12.76 -4.87 4.39
N GLY A 78 -11.42 -4.77 4.41
CA GLY A 78 -10.71 -4.08 5.49
C GLY A 78 -9.37 -3.48 5.05
N GLY A 79 -9.21 -3.26 3.75
CA GLY A 79 -7.97 -2.77 3.16
C GLY A 79 -6.81 -3.75 3.32
N GLU A 80 -5.61 -3.20 3.27
CA GLU A 80 -4.37 -3.96 3.36
C GLU A 80 -4.24 -4.74 4.70
N LEU A 81 -4.73 -4.18 5.81
CA LEU A 81 -4.68 -4.83 7.13
C LEU A 81 -5.47 -6.15 7.17
N ALA A 82 -6.58 -6.25 6.43
CA ALA A 82 -7.34 -7.50 6.31
C ALA A 82 -6.52 -8.58 5.57
N VAL A 83 -5.78 -8.17 4.53
CA VAL A 83 -4.86 -9.06 3.81
C VAL A 83 -3.73 -9.51 4.73
N THR A 84 -3.08 -8.58 5.44
CA THR A 84 -2.05 -8.88 6.46
C THR A 84 -2.55 -9.88 7.49
N LEU A 85 -3.75 -9.66 8.06
CA LEU A 85 -4.33 -10.58 9.04
C LEU A 85 -4.53 -11.98 8.45
N SER A 86 -5.09 -12.09 7.24
CA SER A 86 -5.33 -13.38 6.58
C SER A 86 -4.03 -14.16 6.34
N VAL A 87 -2.95 -13.46 5.96
CA VAL A 87 -1.61 -14.04 5.78
C VAL A 87 -1.06 -14.53 7.11
N LEU A 88 -1.08 -13.68 8.15
CA LEU A 88 -0.52 -14.03 9.45
C LEU A 88 -1.29 -15.18 10.12
N VAL A 89 -2.61 -15.19 10.01
CA VAL A 89 -3.42 -16.32 10.48
C VAL A 89 -3.05 -17.58 9.70
N SER A 90 -2.85 -17.51 8.39
CA SER A 90 -2.37 -18.65 7.59
C SER A 90 -1.02 -19.17 8.08
N VAL A 91 -0.06 -18.27 8.35
CA VAL A 91 1.25 -18.62 8.92
C VAL A 91 1.11 -19.27 10.29
N SER A 92 0.26 -18.73 11.17
CA SER A 92 -0.01 -19.29 12.49
C SER A 92 -0.68 -20.66 12.44
N LEU A 93 -1.61 -20.89 11.50
CA LEU A 93 -2.22 -22.19 11.27
C LEU A 93 -1.18 -23.22 10.82
N LEU A 94 -0.34 -22.85 9.84
CA LEU A 94 0.75 -23.70 9.35
C LEU A 94 1.77 -24.04 10.45
N ALA A 95 2.21 -23.05 11.21
CA ALA A 95 3.08 -23.26 12.38
C ALA A 95 2.41 -24.15 13.43
N GLY A 96 1.11 -23.95 13.65
CA GLY A 96 0.28 -24.75 14.55
C GLY A 96 0.29 -26.25 14.21
N LEU A 97 0.33 -26.63 12.94
CA LEU A 97 0.37 -28.05 12.53
C LEU A 97 1.58 -28.80 13.11
N PHE A 98 2.72 -28.12 13.29
CA PHE A 98 3.93 -28.69 13.87
C PHE A 98 3.88 -28.77 15.41
N ILE A 99 3.07 -27.93 16.05
CA ILE A 99 3.03 -27.78 17.52
C ILE A 99 1.89 -28.61 18.13
N PHE A 100 0.72 -28.60 17.49
CA PHE A 100 -0.46 -29.33 17.93
C PHE A 100 -0.45 -30.73 17.32
N LYS A 101 -0.44 -31.76 18.17
CA LYS A 101 -0.33 -33.17 17.73
C LYS A 101 -1.68 -33.89 17.55
N ALA A 102 -2.77 -33.33 18.08
CA ALA A 102 -4.08 -33.95 17.98
C ALA A 102 -4.62 -33.87 16.54
N ASN A 103 -5.00 -35.01 15.97
CA ASN A 103 -5.49 -35.10 14.58
C ASN A 103 -6.71 -34.20 14.33
N LYS A 104 -7.68 -34.16 15.26
CA LYS A 104 -8.87 -33.30 15.13
C LYS A 104 -8.49 -31.82 15.01
N THR A 105 -7.53 -31.35 15.81
CA THR A 105 -7.04 -29.96 15.77
C THR A 105 -6.32 -29.67 14.45
N ARG A 106 -5.49 -30.60 13.97
CA ARG A 106 -4.80 -30.44 12.68
C ARG A 106 -5.76 -30.37 11.50
N ILE A 107 -6.77 -31.24 11.49
CA ILE A 107 -7.82 -31.21 10.46
C ILE A 107 -8.56 -29.87 10.50
N ALA A 108 -8.98 -29.42 11.69
CA ALA A 108 -9.62 -28.10 11.83
C ALA A 108 -8.72 -26.95 11.32
N MET A 109 -7.42 -26.98 11.61
CA MET A 109 -6.46 -25.97 11.13
C MET A 109 -6.32 -25.98 9.60
N LEU A 110 -6.18 -27.18 8.99
CA LEU A 110 -6.11 -27.33 7.54
C LEU A 110 -7.41 -26.89 6.85
N SER A 111 -8.56 -27.28 7.40
CA SER A 111 -9.86 -26.84 6.90
C SER A 111 -10.01 -25.32 6.98
N THR A 112 -9.60 -24.72 8.10
CA THR A 112 -9.64 -23.25 8.27
C THR A 112 -8.72 -22.55 7.27
N LEU A 113 -7.50 -23.07 7.07
CA LEU A 113 -6.57 -22.56 6.07
C LEU A 113 -7.19 -22.61 4.67
N LEU A 114 -7.77 -23.75 4.28
CA LEU A 114 -8.44 -23.90 2.99
C LEU A 114 -9.59 -22.90 2.82
N ILE A 115 -10.42 -22.71 3.86
CA ILE A 115 -11.52 -21.75 3.85
C ILE A 115 -11.02 -20.32 3.67
N ILE A 116 -9.94 -19.92 4.34
CA ILE A 116 -9.37 -18.57 4.19
C ILE A 116 -8.91 -18.34 2.75
N TRP A 117 -8.17 -19.28 2.17
CA TRP A 117 -7.63 -19.14 0.82
C TRP A 117 -8.71 -19.23 -0.26
N ALA A 118 -9.65 -20.17 -0.14
CA ALA A 118 -10.80 -20.27 -1.03
C ALA A 118 -11.72 -19.05 -0.92
N GLY A 119 -11.94 -18.55 0.31
CA GLY A 119 -12.70 -17.33 0.57
C GLY A 119 -12.05 -16.10 -0.08
N GLY A 120 -10.73 -15.95 0.08
CA GLY A 120 -9.96 -14.91 -0.62
C GLY A 120 -10.13 -15.00 -2.14
N ALA A 121 -9.91 -16.18 -2.72
CA ALA A 121 -10.08 -16.40 -4.15
C ALA A 121 -11.50 -16.05 -4.63
N GLN A 122 -12.53 -16.44 -3.88
CA GLN A 122 -13.91 -16.13 -4.20
C GLN A 122 -14.18 -14.63 -4.15
N LEU A 123 -13.69 -13.93 -3.12
CA LEU A 123 -13.88 -12.49 -2.97
C LEU A 123 -13.22 -11.67 -4.10
N GLN A 124 -12.13 -12.17 -4.68
CA GLN A 124 -11.49 -11.55 -5.85
C GLN A 124 -12.36 -11.58 -7.11
N THR A 125 -13.26 -12.57 -7.23
CA THR A 125 -14.16 -12.67 -8.38
C THR A 125 -15.38 -11.75 -8.27
N MET A 126 -15.61 -11.14 -7.11
CA MET A 126 -16.75 -10.28 -6.88
C MET A 126 -16.44 -8.86 -7.34
N ASP A 127 -17.37 -8.26 -8.10
CA ASP A 127 -17.31 -6.84 -8.44
C ASP A 127 -17.77 -6.00 -7.24
N TRP A 128 -16.83 -5.31 -6.61
CA TRP A 128 -17.10 -4.42 -5.47
C TRP A 128 -17.47 -2.99 -5.88
N GLY A 129 -17.34 -2.66 -7.17
CA GLY A 129 -17.57 -1.33 -7.73
C GLY A 129 -18.72 -1.30 -8.72
N THR A 130 -19.10 -0.09 -9.11
CA THR A 130 -20.03 0.14 -10.24
C THR A 130 -19.24 0.70 -11.42
N VAL A 131 -19.50 0.16 -12.61
CA VAL A 131 -18.91 0.68 -13.85
C VAL A 131 -19.79 1.80 -14.39
N GLY A 132 -19.17 2.92 -14.77
CA GLY A 132 -19.88 4.05 -15.36
C GLY A 132 -20.47 3.72 -16.74
N GLU A 133 -21.50 4.48 -17.15
CA GLU A 133 -22.28 4.20 -18.36
C GLU A 133 -21.48 4.29 -19.67
N ARG A 134 -20.41 5.09 -19.71
CA ARG A 134 -19.57 5.25 -20.91
C ARG A 134 -18.08 5.12 -20.60
N PRO A 135 -17.30 4.47 -21.48
CA PRO A 135 -15.84 4.47 -21.36
C PRO A 135 -15.29 5.88 -21.60
N LEU A 136 -14.38 6.33 -20.74
CA LEU A 136 -13.65 7.59 -20.91
C LEU A 136 -12.29 7.33 -21.55
N LYS A 137 -11.96 8.09 -22.61
CA LYS A 137 -10.62 8.10 -23.16
C LYS A 137 -9.74 9.03 -22.32
N VAL A 138 -8.89 8.45 -21.47
CA VAL A 138 -8.00 9.22 -20.58
C VAL A 138 -6.58 9.30 -21.16
N ARG A 139 -5.97 10.48 -21.10
CA ARG A 139 -4.56 10.70 -21.43
C ARG A 139 -3.76 11.05 -20.19
N LEU A 140 -2.75 10.24 -19.88
CA LEU A 140 -1.77 10.51 -18.84
C LEU A 140 -0.54 11.16 -19.48
N VAL A 141 -0.25 12.41 -19.11
CA VAL A 141 0.92 13.14 -19.64
C VAL A 141 2.11 12.90 -18.74
N HIS A 142 3.26 12.54 -19.29
CA HIS A 142 4.48 12.34 -18.52
C HIS A 142 5.66 13.01 -19.22
N GLY A 143 6.18 14.10 -18.66
CA GLY A 143 7.29 14.85 -19.27
C GLY A 143 8.66 14.62 -18.63
N SER A 144 8.75 13.76 -17.61
CA SER A 144 9.99 13.44 -16.86
C SER A 144 10.93 14.65 -16.64
N PRO A 145 10.44 15.77 -16.06
CA PRO A 145 11.26 16.97 -15.92
C PRO A 145 12.44 16.73 -14.98
N ASP A 146 13.59 17.35 -15.29
CA ASP A 146 14.78 17.32 -14.44
C ASP A 146 14.45 17.90 -13.06
N GLN A 147 14.45 17.04 -12.03
CA GLN A 147 14.04 17.37 -10.67
C GLN A 147 14.84 18.54 -10.06
N LEU A 148 16.12 18.70 -10.44
CA LEU A 148 16.98 19.78 -9.93
C LEU A 148 16.70 21.12 -10.60
N LYS A 149 16.05 21.11 -11.76
CA LYS A 149 15.76 22.30 -12.56
C LYS A 149 14.28 22.64 -12.61
N LYS A 150 13.39 21.76 -12.15
CA LYS A 150 11.93 21.89 -12.26
C LYS A 150 11.37 23.21 -11.73
N THR A 151 11.97 23.79 -10.68
CA THR A 151 11.51 25.04 -10.07
C THR A 151 12.12 26.29 -10.71
N LYS A 152 13.10 26.15 -11.61
CA LYS A 152 13.67 27.28 -12.35
C LYS A 152 12.62 27.81 -13.32
N ARG A 153 12.38 29.12 -13.29
CA ARG A 153 11.28 29.78 -14.03
C ARG A 153 11.20 29.36 -15.50
N TYR A 154 12.33 29.35 -16.23
CA TYR A 154 12.37 28.97 -17.63
C TYR A 154 12.00 27.49 -17.86
N TYR A 155 12.55 26.58 -17.05
CA TYR A 155 12.24 25.15 -17.11
C TYR A 155 10.79 24.85 -16.78
N ALA A 156 10.18 25.60 -15.85
CA ALA A 156 8.77 25.45 -15.51
C ALA A 156 7.85 25.85 -16.67
N ILE A 157 8.18 26.92 -17.41
CA ILE A 157 7.42 27.32 -18.61
C ILE A 157 7.58 26.28 -19.73
N ASP A 158 8.81 25.81 -19.97
CA ASP A 158 9.07 24.79 -21.00
C ASP A 158 8.34 23.47 -20.69
N THR A 159 8.31 23.08 -19.41
CA THR A 159 7.53 21.92 -18.94
C THR A 159 6.04 22.12 -19.23
N ILE A 160 5.47 23.28 -18.93
CA ILE A 160 4.06 23.58 -19.24
C ILE A 160 3.79 23.48 -20.75
N LYS A 161 4.65 24.07 -21.59
CA LYS A 161 4.52 24.00 -23.05
C LYS A 161 4.57 22.57 -23.57
N GLN A 162 5.51 21.78 -23.07
CA GLN A 162 5.64 20.36 -23.41
C GLN A 162 4.36 19.60 -23.03
N TYR A 163 3.82 19.85 -21.84
CA TYR A 163 2.63 19.18 -21.35
C TYR A 163 1.39 19.58 -22.15
N LEU A 164 1.26 20.85 -22.54
CA LEU A 164 0.21 21.32 -23.46
C LEU A 164 0.32 20.63 -24.83
N ALA A 165 1.52 20.61 -25.42
CA ALA A 165 1.74 19.94 -26.69
C ALA A 165 1.36 18.45 -26.65
N TYR A 166 1.70 17.74 -25.57
CA TYR A 166 1.30 16.34 -25.36
C TYR A 166 -0.20 16.18 -25.12
N SER A 167 -0.86 17.19 -24.56
CA SER A 167 -2.30 17.19 -24.31
C SER A 167 -3.11 17.38 -25.59
N GLU A 168 -2.59 18.13 -26.56
CA GLU A 168 -3.30 18.53 -27.78
C GLU A 168 -3.17 17.52 -28.94
N VAL A 169 -2.29 16.52 -28.83
CA VAL A 169 -2.12 15.48 -29.88
C VAL A 169 -3.46 14.81 -30.20
N LEU A 170 -3.80 14.67 -31.48
CA LEU A 170 -4.99 13.93 -31.91
C LEU A 170 -4.79 12.41 -31.80
N PRO A 171 -5.85 11.63 -31.52
CA PRO A 171 -7.23 12.05 -31.24
C PRO A 171 -7.39 12.65 -29.84
N GLN A 172 -8.26 13.66 -29.69
CA GLN A 172 -8.51 14.30 -28.41
C GLN A 172 -9.11 13.31 -27.38
N PRO A 173 -8.62 13.30 -26.13
CA PRO A 173 -9.17 12.50 -25.04
C PRO A 173 -10.37 13.20 -24.38
N ASP A 174 -11.19 12.44 -23.65
CA ASP A 174 -12.23 12.99 -22.76
C ASP A 174 -11.62 13.64 -21.50
N LEU A 175 -10.46 13.14 -21.05
CA LEU A 175 -9.78 13.59 -19.83
C LEU A 175 -8.27 13.59 -20.02
N VAL A 176 -7.61 14.66 -19.60
CA VAL A 176 -6.14 14.77 -19.54
C VAL A 176 -5.71 14.89 -18.08
N ILE A 177 -4.74 14.07 -17.67
CA ILE A 177 -4.18 14.10 -16.31
C ILE A 177 -2.70 14.46 -16.39
N TRP A 178 -2.32 15.52 -15.68
CA TRP A 178 -0.94 15.93 -15.47
C TRP A 178 -0.45 15.47 -14.08
N PRO A 179 0.78 14.94 -13.95
CA PRO A 179 1.40 14.57 -12.68
C PRO A 179 1.41 15.67 -11.63
N GLU A 180 1.62 15.27 -10.38
CA GLU A 180 1.87 16.21 -9.29
C GLU A 180 3.07 17.12 -9.62
N SER A 181 2.94 18.41 -9.29
CA SER A 181 3.97 19.43 -9.56
C SER A 181 4.31 19.68 -11.04
N SER A 182 3.42 19.32 -11.98
CA SER A 182 3.59 19.65 -13.42
C SER A 182 3.69 21.15 -13.69
N ILE A 183 3.00 21.94 -12.85
CA ILE A 183 3.09 23.39 -12.84
C ILE A 183 3.94 23.77 -11.62
N ALA A 184 5.26 23.77 -11.79
CA ALA A 184 6.23 24.08 -10.73
C ALA A 184 6.40 25.60 -10.52
N MET A 185 5.30 26.36 -10.54
CA MET A 185 5.28 27.79 -10.30
C MET A 185 3.97 28.21 -9.62
N GLU A 186 3.98 29.38 -8.99
CA GLU A 186 2.79 29.94 -8.34
C GLU A 186 1.67 30.19 -9.34
N LEU A 187 0.44 29.78 -8.99
CA LEU A 187 -0.74 29.86 -9.86
C LEU A 187 -0.98 31.27 -10.41
N ARG A 188 -0.76 32.32 -9.62
CA ARG A 188 -0.90 33.72 -10.07
C ARG A 188 0.03 34.06 -11.24
N ARG A 189 1.26 33.53 -11.22
CA ARG A 189 2.25 33.74 -12.30
C ARG A 189 1.87 32.99 -13.57
N VAL A 190 1.26 31.82 -13.44
CA VAL A 190 0.71 31.06 -14.57
C VAL A 190 -0.37 31.87 -15.27
N TYR A 191 -1.34 32.42 -14.52
CA TYR A 191 -2.40 33.24 -15.09
C TYR A 191 -1.88 34.48 -15.81
N HIS A 192 -0.89 35.14 -15.24
CA HIS A 192 -0.24 36.27 -15.88
C HIS A 192 0.45 35.88 -17.19
N TYR A 193 1.15 34.74 -17.20
CA TYR A 193 1.76 34.20 -18.42
C TYR A 193 0.72 33.89 -19.50
N LEU A 194 -0.38 33.21 -19.15
CA LEU A 194 -1.43 32.84 -20.09
C LEU A 194 -2.23 34.05 -20.62
N LYS A 195 -2.36 35.13 -19.83
CA LYS A 195 -3.08 36.35 -20.26
C LYS A 195 -2.24 37.32 -21.08
N GLU A 196 -0.94 37.40 -20.81
CA GLU A 196 -0.05 38.40 -21.44
C GLU A 196 0.79 37.87 -22.61
N GLY A 197 0.79 36.56 -22.87
CA GLY A 197 1.39 36.03 -24.10
C GLY A 197 1.75 34.55 -24.04
N ALA A 198 0.90 33.75 -24.69
CA ALA A 198 1.33 32.61 -25.48
C ALA A 198 1.65 33.09 -26.90
#